data_AF-A0A957DJP2-F1
#
_entry.id   AF-A0A957DJP2-F1
#
_cell.length_a   1.000
_cell.length_b   1.000
_cell.length_c   1.000
_cell.angle_alpha   90.00
_cell.angle_beta   90.00
_cell.angle_gamma   90.00
#
_symmetry.space_group_name_H-M   'P 1'
#
loop_
_entity.id
_entity.type
_entity.pdbx_description
1 polymer ?
#
loop_
_entity_poly.entity_id
_entity_poly.type
_entity_poly.pdbx_seq_one_letter_code
_entity_poly.pdbx_strand_id
1 'polypeptide(L)'
;MELEAAQIEAYLEDTNGQHVEIKQIGVLGQKDTGSAALKAFGYGHPIYVDYQTNGSNPNRIVLRQVNRNGFGREMDSDRAAAIWLDFHAFNHLPAHIRAHDMVAVDVAGRLASIGQTEELLLVTEYATGQPYARDLMRIRDNGYMEEEDCARARALATYLAHIHTQKHTDPLLWRRRIRDLVGHGEGIMGLTDSYPADFPLISPADLCAIEQRAIEWRWRLKPLTHRLSQVHGDFHPFNVIFRTDTFFTLIDRSRGPWGEPADDVSCMTINYLFFSLQRYGRLDGPFQDLYLAFWETYLRQTEDRGFPAVIQPWYAWRAL
;
A
#
# COMPACT_ATOMS: atom_id res chain seq x y z
N MET A 1 -14.44 -2.61 16.05
CA MET A 1 -14.58 -4.00 16.50
C MET A 1 -15.25 -3.96 17.85
N GLU A 2 -16.31 -4.74 18.04
CA GLU A 2 -16.90 -4.95 19.36
C GLU A 2 -16.33 -6.26 19.90
N LEU A 3 -15.62 -6.18 21.03
CA LEU A 3 -15.00 -7.33 21.67
C LEU A 3 -15.87 -7.76 22.86
N GLU A 4 -16.12 -9.05 22.98
CA GLU A 4 -16.91 -9.65 24.06
C GLU A 4 -16.03 -10.44 25.02
N ALA A 5 -16.44 -10.52 26.29
CA ALA A 5 -15.70 -11.28 27.30
C ALA A 5 -15.57 -12.77 26.93
N ALA A 6 -16.63 -13.36 26.35
CA ALA A 6 -16.62 -14.76 25.91
C ALA A 6 -15.58 -15.05 24.82
N GLN A 7 -15.29 -14.07 23.94
CA GLN A 7 -14.26 -14.22 22.92
C GLN A 7 -12.85 -14.23 23.54
N ILE A 8 -12.63 -13.40 24.56
CA ILE A 8 -11.37 -13.37 25.32
C ILE A 8 -11.18 -14.67 26.10
N GLU A 9 -12.24 -15.14 26.76
CA GLU A 9 -12.21 -16.38 27.55
C GLU A 9 -11.87 -17.58 26.66
N ALA A 10 -12.57 -17.75 25.53
CA ALA A 10 -12.30 -18.83 24.58
C ALA A 10 -10.85 -18.80 24.05
N TYR A 11 -10.30 -17.63 23.75
CA TYR A 11 -8.91 -17.48 23.35
C TYR A 11 -7.92 -17.85 24.47
N LEU A 12 -8.21 -17.45 25.71
CA LEU A 12 -7.38 -17.82 26.85
C LEU A 12 -7.45 -19.33 27.12
N GLU A 13 -8.62 -19.95 26.98
CA GLU A 13 -8.77 -21.40 27.11
C GLU A 13 -7.95 -22.16 26.05
N ASP A 14 -8.02 -21.73 24.80
CA ASP A 14 -7.26 -22.31 23.68
C ASP A 14 -5.75 -22.20 23.92
N THR A 15 -5.25 -21.01 24.26
CA THR A 15 -3.82 -20.77 24.50
C THR A 15 -3.28 -21.43 25.76
N ASN A 16 -4.12 -21.66 26.79
CA ASN A 16 -3.71 -22.35 28.02
C ASN A 16 -3.98 -23.86 28.00
N GLY A 17 -4.76 -24.37 27.04
CA GLY A 17 -5.15 -25.78 26.94
C GLY A 17 -6.05 -26.29 28.07
N GLN A 18 -6.74 -25.39 28.78
CA GLN A 18 -7.58 -25.71 29.94
C GLN A 18 -8.60 -24.62 30.21
N HIS A 19 -9.60 -24.91 31.05
CA HIS A 19 -10.61 -23.94 31.45
C HIS A 19 -9.99 -22.70 32.10
N VAL A 20 -10.52 -21.54 31.71
CA VAL A 20 -10.12 -20.22 32.20
C VAL A 20 -11.35 -19.54 32.79
N GLU A 21 -11.18 -18.93 33.95
CA GLU A 21 -12.19 -18.04 34.53
C GLU A 21 -11.68 -16.60 34.49
N ILE A 22 -12.37 -15.72 33.77
CA ILE A 22 -12.08 -14.29 33.78
C ILE A 22 -12.59 -13.68 35.09
N LYS A 23 -11.68 -13.11 35.88
CA LYS A 23 -11.98 -12.43 37.15
C LYS A 23 -12.33 -10.97 36.95
N GLN A 24 -11.61 -10.28 36.06
CA GLN A 24 -11.83 -8.85 35.81
C GLN A 24 -11.33 -8.43 34.44
N ILE A 25 -12.06 -7.51 33.80
CA ILE A 25 -11.61 -6.78 32.62
C ILE A 25 -11.68 -5.29 32.97
N GLY A 26 -10.60 -4.55 32.70
CA GLY A 26 -10.54 -3.11 32.97
C GLY A 26 -9.69 -2.35 31.99
N VAL A 27 -9.93 -1.04 31.89
CA VAL A 27 -9.10 -0.17 31.05
C VAL A 27 -7.78 0.11 31.74
N LEU A 28 -6.67 -0.05 31.02
CA LEU A 28 -5.35 0.16 31.57
C LEU A 28 -5.17 1.62 32.01
N GLY A 29 -4.89 1.82 33.30
CA GLY A 29 -4.68 3.15 33.89
C GLY A 29 -5.96 3.95 34.17
N GLN A 30 -7.15 3.35 34.03
CA GLN A 30 -8.44 3.98 34.33
C GLN A 30 -9.29 3.13 35.27
N LYS A 31 -10.42 3.67 35.73
CA LYS A 31 -11.34 3.00 36.67
C LYS A 31 -12.43 2.17 35.98
N ASP A 32 -12.58 2.31 34.66
CA ASP A 32 -13.62 1.62 33.90
C ASP A 32 -13.36 0.11 33.82
N THR A 33 -14.42 -0.68 34.05
CA THR A 33 -14.36 -2.15 34.11
C THR A 33 -15.54 -2.80 33.37
N GLY A 34 -15.43 -4.10 33.10
CA GLY A 34 -16.49 -4.89 32.46
C GLY A 34 -16.86 -4.37 31.07
N SER A 35 -18.15 -4.20 30.81
CA SER A 35 -18.67 -3.73 29.51
C SER A 35 -18.14 -2.35 29.12
N ALA A 36 -17.92 -1.43 30.08
CA ALA A 36 -17.32 -0.13 29.80
C ALA A 36 -15.89 -0.26 29.27
N ALA A 37 -15.11 -1.19 29.82
CA ALA A 37 -13.75 -1.46 29.38
C ALA A 37 -13.70 -2.09 27.97
N LEU A 38 -14.58 -3.06 27.69
CA LEU A 38 -14.71 -3.67 26.36
C LEU A 38 -15.10 -2.63 25.31
N LYS A 39 -16.01 -1.70 25.65
CA LYS A 39 -16.37 -0.58 24.78
C LYS A 39 -15.18 0.37 24.57
N ALA A 40 -14.42 0.69 25.62
CA ALA A 40 -13.23 1.52 25.53
C ALA A 40 -12.13 0.90 24.65
N PHE A 41 -12.00 -0.43 24.66
CA PHE A 41 -11.10 -1.16 23.75
C PHE A 41 -11.44 -0.91 22.28
N GLY A 42 -12.73 -0.89 21.92
CA GLY A 42 -13.19 -0.56 20.57
C GLY A 42 -12.85 0.88 20.13
N TYR A 43 -12.61 1.80 21.08
CA TYR A 43 -12.08 3.14 20.84
C TYR A 43 -10.55 3.22 20.93
N GLY A 44 -9.90 2.10 21.19
CA GLY A 44 -8.45 1.99 21.14
C GLY A 44 -7.72 2.07 22.47
N HIS A 45 -8.45 2.05 23.58
CA HIS A 45 -7.83 2.03 24.91
C HIS A 45 -7.38 0.61 25.25
N PRO A 46 -6.10 0.38 25.62
CA PRO A 46 -5.66 -0.93 26.08
C PRO A 46 -6.48 -1.39 27.29
N ILE A 47 -6.79 -2.68 27.33
CA ILE A 47 -7.48 -3.30 28.47
C ILE A 47 -6.57 -4.33 29.12
N TYR A 48 -6.66 -4.48 30.44
CA TYR A 48 -6.12 -5.62 31.15
C TYR A 48 -7.22 -6.67 31.39
N VAL A 49 -6.81 -7.94 31.42
CA VAL A 49 -7.66 -9.08 31.74
C VAL A 49 -6.99 -9.86 32.85
N ASP A 50 -7.66 -9.92 34.00
CA ASP A 50 -7.33 -10.81 35.10
C ASP A 50 -8.06 -12.13 34.91
N TYR A 51 -7.33 -13.23 34.90
CA TYR A 51 -7.90 -14.56 34.72
C TYR A 51 -7.15 -15.59 35.57
N GLN A 52 -7.79 -16.75 35.76
CA GLN A 52 -7.21 -17.87 36.49
C GLN A 52 -7.47 -19.17 35.74
N THR A 53 -6.47 -20.05 35.71
CA THR A 53 -6.65 -21.44 35.27
C THR A 53 -6.71 -22.37 36.49
N ASN A 54 -7.23 -23.58 36.31
CA ASN A 54 -7.39 -24.53 37.41
C ASN A 54 -6.08 -24.77 38.17
N GLY A 55 -6.06 -24.40 39.45
CA GLY A 55 -4.91 -24.61 40.34
C GLY A 55 -3.72 -23.66 40.13
N SER A 56 -3.86 -22.63 39.27
CA SER A 56 -2.81 -21.62 39.05
C SER A 56 -2.99 -20.38 39.92
N ASN A 57 -1.90 -19.61 40.08
CA ASN A 57 -2.00 -18.22 40.54
C ASN A 57 -2.78 -17.37 39.52
N PRO A 58 -3.45 -16.28 39.95
CA PRO A 58 -4.06 -15.32 39.05
C PRO A 58 -3.03 -14.73 38.07
N ASN A 59 -3.40 -14.67 36.80
CA ASN A 59 -2.61 -14.07 35.73
C ASN A 59 -3.27 -12.77 35.27
N ARG A 60 -2.44 -11.82 34.81
CA ARG A 60 -2.89 -10.58 34.18
C ARG A 60 -2.22 -10.41 32.82
N ILE A 61 -3.01 -10.23 31.78
CA ILE A 61 -2.51 -9.84 30.45
C ILE A 61 -3.08 -8.48 30.05
N VAL A 62 -2.46 -7.85 29.05
CA VAL A 62 -2.95 -6.60 28.45
C VAL A 62 -3.19 -6.81 26.97
N LEU A 63 -4.42 -6.58 26.53
CA LEU A 63 -4.77 -6.52 25.11
C LEU A 63 -4.57 -5.09 24.61
N ARG A 64 -3.89 -4.97 23.47
CA ARG A 64 -3.58 -3.70 22.80
C ARG A 64 -4.11 -3.72 21.38
N GLN A 65 -4.57 -2.57 20.90
CA GLN A 65 -4.97 -2.37 19.52
C GLN A 65 -4.29 -1.12 18.97
N VAL A 66 -3.89 -1.14 17.70
CA VAL A 66 -3.35 0.02 16.97
C VAL A 66 -4.50 0.79 16.33
N ASN A 67 -4.66 2.08 16.65
CA ASN A 67 -5.87 2.86 16.31
C ASN A 67 -5.57 4.12 15.52
N ARG A 68 -6.42 4.38 14.52
CA ARG A 68 -6.32 5.54 13.61
C ARG A 68 -6.04 6.84 14.35
N ASN A 69 -5.04 7.57 13.90
CA ASN A 69 -4.69 8.88 14.38
C ASN A 69 -4.19 9.79 13.22
N GLY A 70 -3.70 10.98 13.54
CA GLY A 70 -3.25 11.96 12.53
C GLY A 70 -1.95 11.61 11.79
N PHE A 71 -1.19 10.61 12.25
CA PHE A 71 0.05 10.16 11.62
C PHE A 71 -0.22 9.21 10.43
N GLY A 72 -1.33 8.46 10.48
CA GLY A 72 -1.76 7.57 9.41
C GLY A 72 -0.97 6.26 9.38
N ARG A 73 -0.57 5.72 10.55
CA ARG A 73 0.09 4.41 10.72
C ARG A 73 -0.89 3.29 11.05
N GLU A 74 -2.13 3.39 10.59
CA GLU A 74 -3.22 2.56 11.11
C GLU A 74 -4.17 2.06 10.02
N MET A 75 -3.67 1.99 8.79
CA MET A 75 -4.22 1.09 7.77
C MET A 75 -3.94 -0.35 8.21
N ASP A 76 -4.71 -1.30 7.70
CA ASP A 76 -4.58 -2.70 8.15
C ASP A 76 -3.18 -3.27 7.95
N SER A 77 -2.48 -2.87 6.87
CA SER A 77 -1.07 -3.21 6.66
C SER A 77 -0.14 -2.66 7.73
N ASP A 78 -0.36 -1.42 8.19
CA ASP A 78 0.47 -0.82 9.23
C ASP A 78 0.22 -1.48 10.59
N ARG A 79 -1.04 -1.87 10.87
CA ARG A 79 -1.39 -2.56 12.10
C ARG A 79 -0.74 -3.94 12.14
N ALA A 80 -0.83 -4.69 11.04
CA ALA A 80 -0.16 -5.97 10.90
C ALA A 80 1.36 -5.81 11.10
N ALA A 81 1.99 -4.87 10.38
CA ALA A 81 3.42 -4.61 10.49
C ALA A 81 3.84 -4.19 11.91
N ALA A 82 3.06 -3.35 12.59
CA ALA A 82 3.35 -2.90 13.95
C ALA A 82 3.25 -4.05 14.96
N ILE A 83 2.19 -4.86 14.92
CA ILE A 83 2.03 -6.02 15.81
C ILE A 83 3.14 -7.05 15.56
N TRP A 84 3.45 -7.31 14.29
CA TRP A 84 4.53 -8.21 13.90
C TRP A 84 5.88 -7.74 14.46
N LEU A 85 6.22 -6.46 14.24
CA LEU A 85 7.44 -5.87 14.76
C LEU A 85 7.50 -5.91 16.29
N ASP A 86 6.43 -5.49 16.97
CA ASP A 86 6.37 -5.47 18.43
C ASP A 86 6.57 -6.86 19.02
N PHE A 87 5.88 -7.88 18.49
CA PHE A 87 5.98 -9.25 18.98
C PHE A 87 7.39 -9.82 18.84
N HIS A 88 8.02 -9.63 17.68
CA HIS A 88 9.37 -10.12 17.43
C HIS A 88 10.46 -9.29 18.11
N ALA A 89 10.23 -8.01 18.45
CA ALA A 89 11.26 -7.15 19.05
C ALA A 89 11.21 -7.09 20.59
N PHE A 90 10.01 -7.08 21.20
CA PHE A 90 9.84 -6.80 22.64
C PHE A 90 10.66 -7.73 23.53
N ASN A 91 10.69 -9.01 23.18
CA ASN A 91 11.31 -10.06 24.00
C ASN A 91 12.85 -10.08 23.92
N HIS A 92 13.46 -9.25 23.06
CA HIS A 92 14.91 -9.15 22.93
C HIS A 92 15.53 -7.97 23.70
N LEU A 93 14.70 -7.04 24.20
CA LEU A 93 15.17 -5.89 24.97
C LEU A 93 15.07 -6.19 26.49
N PRO A 94 16.19 -6.19 27.24
CA PRO A 94 16.15 -6.38 28.69
C PRO A 94 15.25 -5.35 29.40
N ALA A 95 14.57 -5.79 30.47
CA ALA A 95 13.61 -4.99 31.23
C ALA A 95 12.41 -4.44 30.42
N HIS A 96 12.15 -4.98 29.23
CA HIS A 96 10.92 -4.72 28.48
C HIS A 96 9.81 -5.71 28.88
N ILE A 97 8.54 -5.29 28.75
CA ILE A 97 7.41 -6.19 28.93
C ILE A 97 7.45 -7.30 27.89
N ARG A 98 7.10 -8.53 28.29
CA ARG A 98 7.05 -9.67 27.38
C ARG A 98 5.84 -9.54 26.45
N ALA A 99 6.06 -9.67 25.15
CA ALA A 99 5.00 -9.95 24.20
C ALA A 99 4.64 -11.44 24.29
N HIS A 100 3.40 -11.74 24.67
CA HIS A 100 2.94 -13.11 24.91
C HIS A 100 2.41 -13.78 23.65
N ASP A 101 1.75 -13.03 22.78
CA ASP A 101 1.13 -13.56 21.57
C ASP A 101 0.90 -12.47 20.53
N MET A 102 0.68 -12.89 19.28
CA MET A 102 0.02 -12.12 18.23
C MET A 102 -1.37 -12.72 18.03
N VAL A 103 -2.41 -11.90 18.02
CA VAL A 103 -3.80 -12.39 17.96
C VAL A 103 -4.47 -11.90 16.68
N ALA A 104 -4.95 -12.85 15.88
CA ALA A 104 -5.81 -12.60 14.73
C ALA A 104 -7.27 -12.55 15.17
N VAL A 105 -8.08 -11.77 14.45
CA VAL A 105 -9.54 -11.76 14.60
C VAL A 105 -10.16 -12.25 13.31
N ASP A 106 -10.92 -13.34 13.37
CA ASP A 106 -11.58 -13.91 12.19
C ASP A 106 -12.88 -13.17 11.82
N VAL A 107 -13.49 -13.53 10.69
CA VAL A 107 -14.73 -12.91 10.18
C VAL A 107 -15.94 -13.07 11.11
N ALA A 108 -15.90 -14.05 12.02
CA ALA A 108 -16.92 -14.26 13.05
C ALA A 108 -16.58 -13.53 14.36
N GLY A 109 -15.48 -12.78 14.39
CA GLY A 109 -15.00 -12.05 15.58
C GLY A 109 -14.24 -12.93 16.58
N ARG A 110 -13.95 -14.19 16.25
CA ARG A 110 -13.18 -15.05 17.16
C ARG A 110 -11.72 -14.65 17.16
N LEU A 111 -11.12 -14.69 18.34
CA LEU A 111 -9.70 -14.46 18.55
C LEU A 111 -8.95 -15.77 18.32
N ALA A 112 -7.88 -15.73 17.52
CA ALA A 112 -7.01 -16.87 17.25
C ALA A 112 -5.55 -16.50 17.49
N SER A 113 -4.82 -17.34 18.22
CA SER A 113 -3.39 -17.20 18.39
C SER A 113 -2.67 -17.42 17.07
N ILE A 114 -1.77 -16.51 16.71
CA ILE A 114 -0.86 -16.63 15.57
C ILE A 114 0.60 -16.40 15.98
N GLY A 115 0.93 -16.36 17.29
CA GLY A 115 2.28 -16.12 17.78
C GLY A 115 3.32 -17.22 17.47
N GLN A 116 2.88 -18.37 16.95
CA GLN A 116 3.75 -19.43 16.42
C GLN A 116 3.96 -19.32 14.89
N THR A 117 3.64 -18.16 14.30
CA THR A 117 3.81 -17.90 12.86
C THR A 117 5.14 -17.20 12.60
N GLU A 118 5.93 -17.70 11.66
CA GLU A 118 7.19 -17.08 11.23
C GLU A 118 7.06 -16.24 9.96
N GLU A 119 6.06 -16.50 9.12
CA GLU A 119 5.89 -15.86 7.81
C GLU A 119 4.40 -15.84 7.40
N LEU A 120 3.98 -14.78 6.69
CA LEU A 120 2.66 -14.70 6.06
C LEU A 120 2.82 -14.81 4.54
N LEU A 121 2.18 -15.82 3.95
CA LEU A 121 2.22 -16.05 2.51
C LEU A 121 0.92 -15.63 1.84
N LEU A 122 1.03 -14.92 0.72
CA LEU A 122 -0.09 -14.60 -0.16
C LEU A 122 -0.19 -15.64 -1.28
N VAL A 123 -1.36 -16.26 -1.42
CA VAL A 123 -1.66 -17.17 -2.53
C VAL A 123 -2.66 -16.49 -3.46
N THR A 124 -2.33 -16.40 -4.74
CA THR A 124 -3.16 -15.77 -5.77
C THR A 124 -3.44 -16.73 -6.92
N GLU A 125 -4.40 -16.39 -7.77
CA GLU A 125 -4.62 -17.09 -9.03
C GLU A 125 -3.44 -16.86 -10.00
N TYR A 126 -3.15 -17.87 -10.83
CA TYR A 126 -2.18 -17.75 -11.92
C TYR A 126 -2.80 -17.03 -13.12
N ALA A 127 -2.22 -15.88 -13.50
CA ALA A 127 -2.61 -15.17 -14.72
C ALA A 127 -1.98 -15.82 -15.96
N THR A 128 -2.81 -16.41 -16.82
CA THR A 128 -2.37 -16.87 -18.15
C THR A 128 -2.24 -15.68 -19.12
N GLY A 129 -1.27 -15.75 -20.04
CA GLY A 129 -1.04 -14.74 -21.09
C GLY A 129 0.42 -14.32 -21.20
N GLN A 130 0.66 -13.13 -21.77
CA GLN A 130 1.99 -12.52 -21.92
C GLN A 130 2.02 -11.12 -21.29
N PRO A 131 3.10 -10.74 -20.59
CA PRO A 131 3.26 -9.38 -20.10
C PRO A 131 3.27 -8.36 -21.25
N TYR A 132 2.58 -7.23 -21.10
CA TYR A 132 2.58 -6.13 -22.08
C TYR A 132 3.99 -5.62 -22.40
N ALA A 133 4.92 -5.75 -21.47
CA ALA A 133 6.34 -5.47 -21.70
C ALA A 133 6.93 -6.23 -22.91
N ARG A 134 6.41 -7.42 -23.24
CA ARG A 134 6.84 -8.18 -24.42
C ARG A 134 6.50 -7.46 -25.72
N ASP A 135 5.34 -6.81 -25.79
CA ASP A 135 4.96 -6.00 -26.94
C ASP A 135 5.92 -4.82 -27.09
N LEU A 136 6.22 -4.13 -26.00
CA LEU A 136 7.13 -2.98 -26.02
C LEU A 136 8.56 -3.37 -26.40
N MET A 137 9.05 -4.51 -25.90
CA MET A 137 10.34 -5.07 -26.33
C MET A 137 10.34 -5.39 -27.82
N ARG A 138 9.29 -6.04 -28.33
CA ARG A 138 9.14 -6.35 -29.77
C ARG A 138 9.17 -5.09 -30.62
N ILE A 139 8.43 -4.04 -30.23
CA ILE A 139 8.41 -2.76 -30.95
C ILE A 139 9.78 -2.08 -30.92
N ARG A 140 10.48 -2.12 -29.78
CA ARG A 140 11.85 -1.57 -29.66
C ARG A 140 12.83 -2.30 -30.57
N ASP A 141 12.76 -3.63 -30.62
CA ASP A 141 13.74 -4.42 -31.36
C ASP A 141 13.48 -4.35 -32.87
N ASN A 142 12.21 -4.43 -33.28
CA ASN A 142 11.82 -4.48 -34.69
C ASN A 142 11.56 -3.11 -35.32
N GLY A 143 11.14 -2.12 -34.53
CA GLY A 143 10.88 -0.76 -34.98
C GLY A 143 9.54 -0.51 -35.65
N TYR A 144 8.61 -1.46 -35.61
CA TYR A 144 7.25 -1.28 -36.08
C TYR A 144 6.25 -1.73 -35.01
N MET A 145 5.05 -1.16 -35.05
CA MET A 145 3.90 -1.64 -34.29
C MET A 145 2.96 -2.45 -35.19
N GLU A 146 2.21 -3.32 -34.54
CA GLU A 146 1.05 -4.02 -35.10
C GLU A 146 -0.22 -3.25 -34.71
N GLU A 147 -1.32 -3.50 -35.42
CA GLU A 147 -2.60 -2.83 -35.16
C GLU A 147 -3.10 -3.02 -33.72
N GLU A 148 -2.83 -4.20 -33.16
CA GLU A 148 -3.20 -4.58 -31.80
C GLU A 148 -2.50 -3.73 -30.72
N ASP A 149 -1.27 -3.26 -30.97
CA ASP A 149 -0.50 -2.49 -29.97
C ASP A 149 -1.20 -1.18 -29.60
N CYS A 150 -1.67 -0.46 -30.62
CA CYS A 150 -2.46 0.75 -30.42
C CYS A 150 -3.79 0.46 -29.73
N ALA A 151 -4.44 -0.65 -30.07
CA ALA A 151 -5.69 -1.06 -29.42
C ALA A 151 -5.48 -1.36 -27.93
N ARG A 152 -4.40 -2.08 -27.58
CA ARG A 152 -4.00 -2.39 -26.20
C ARG A 152 -3.69 -1.12 -25.40
N ALA A 153 -2.92 -0.18 -25.94
CA ALA A 153 -2.66 1.10 -25.28
C ALA A 153 -3.94 1.89 -24.97
N ARG A 154 -4.90 1.94 -25.92
CA ARG A 154 -6.21 2.59 -25.71
C ARG A 154 -7.07 1.86 -24.69
N ALA A 155 -7.04 0.52 -24.67
CA ALA A 155 -7.76 -0.29 -23.70
C ALA A 155 -7.25 -0.06 -22.28
N LEU A 156 -5.93 0.01 -22.09
CA LEU A 156 -5.32 0.33 -20.80
C LEU A 156 -5.68 1.75 -20.32
N ALA A 157 -5.63 2.73 -21.22
CA ALA A 157 -6.05 4.10 -20.91
C ALA A 157 -7.55 4.17 -20.53
N THR A 158 -8.41 3.45 -21.25
CA THR A 158 -9.85 3.37 -20.97
C THR A 158 -10.12 2.72 -19.62
N TYR A 159 -9.40 1.64 -19.31
CA TYR A 159 -9.51 0.98 -18.01
C TYR A 159 -9.12 1.91 -16.86
N LEU A 160 -7.99 2.61 -16.96
CA LEU A 160 -7.58 3.57 -15.95
C LEU A 160 -8.59 4.71 -15.81
N ALA A 161 -9.05 5.29 -16.92
CA ALA A 161 -10.07 6.34 -16.89
C ALA A 161 -11.32 5.87 -16.14
N HIS A 162 -11.75 4.63 -16.35
CA HIS A 162 -12.88 4.02 -15.65
C HIS A 162 -12.63 3.88 -14.14
N ILE A 163 -11.57 3.22 -13.70
CA ILE A 163 -11.34 3.00 -12.26
C ILE A 163 -11.09 4.33 -11.53
N HIS A 164 -10.46 5.30 -12.18
CA HIS A 164 -10.19 6.63 -11.60
C HIS A 164 -11.46 7.48 -11.39
N THR A 165 -12.61 7.07 -11.94
CA THR A 165 -13.91 7.69 -11.62
C THR A 165 -14.37 7.40 -10.18
N GLN A 166 -13.92 6.28 -9.60
CA GLN A 166 -14.24 5.94 -8.22
C GLN A 166 -13.44 6.83 -7.28
N LYS A 167 -14.14 7.77 -6.62
CA LYS A 167 -13.54 8.70 -5.65
C LYS A 167 -13.68 8.20 -4.23
N HIS A 168 -12.75 8.59 -3.38
CA HIS A 168 -12.81 8.35 -1.94
C HIS A 168 -12.51 9.62 -1.17
N THR A 169 -13.28 9.90 -0.12
CA THR A 169 -13.07 11.09 0.72
C THR A 169 -12.38 10.70 2.02
N ASP A 170 -11.05 10.77 2.01
CA ASP A 170 -10.23 10.64 3.21
C ASP A 170 -9.02 11.61 3.13
N PRO A 171 -9.16 12.84 3.67
CA PRO A 171 -8.08 13.82 3.66
C PRO A 171 -6.81 13.39 4.39
N LEU A 172 -6.91 12.48 5.38
CA LEU A 172 -5.74 11.97 6.09
C LEU A 172 -4.99 10.98 5.19
N LEU A 173 -5.72 10.07 4.53
CA LEU A 173 -5.14 9.16 3.56
C LEU A 173 -4.52 9.90 2.39
N TRP A 174 -5.18 10.93 1.84
CA TRP A 174 -4.59 11.78 0.80
C TRP A 174 -3.24 12.36 1.21
N ARG A 175 -3.18 12.99 2.39
CA ARG A 175 -1.93 13.58 2.91
C ARG A 175 -0.86 12.53 3.12
N ARG A 176 -1.24 11.31 3.53
CA ARG A 176 -0.33 10.18 3.61
C ARG A 176 0.21 9.80 2.24
N ARG A 177 -0.64 9.58 1.22
CA ARG A 177 -0.20 9.20 -0.13
C ARG A 177 0.82 10.17 -0.73
N ILE A 178 0.59 11.48 -0.56
CA ILE A 178 1.55 12.51 -1.00
C ILE A 178 2.83 12.50 -0.17
N ARG A 179 2.75 12.22 1.14
CA ARG A 179 3.95 12.08 1.98
C ARG A 179 4.75 10.84 1.58
N ASP A 180 4.07 9.73 1.30
CA ASP A 180 4.70 8.45 0.96
C ASP A 180 5.37 8.53 -0.43
N LEU A 181 4.79 9.23 -1.40
CA LEU A 181 5.45 9.55 -2.67
C LEU A 181 6.83 10.20 -2.48
N VAL A 182 6.94 11.12 -1.52
CA VAL A 182 8.21 11.84 -1.27
C VAL A 182 9.14 11.03 -0.36
N GLY A 183 8.64 10.52 0.76
CA GLY A 183 9.47 10.05 1.87
C GLY A 183 9.36 8.58 2.23
N HIS A 184 8.58 7.76 1.51
CA HIS A 184 8.58 6.32 1.73
C HIS A 184 9.88 5.70 1.20
N GLY A 185 10.28 4.53 1.73
CA GLY A 185 11.45 3.78 1.24
C GLY A 185 11.31 3.24 -0.19
N GLU A 186 10.11 3.34 -0.78
CA GLU A 186 9.88 3.11 -2.22
C GLU A 186 9.51 4.39 -2.97
N GLY A 187 9.42 5.52 -2.27
CA GLY A 187 9.15 6.84 -2.84
C GLY A 187 10.44 7.50 -3.33
N ILE A 188 10.40 8.81 -3.55
CA ILE A 188 11.54 9.58 -4.05
C ILE A 188 12.77 9.44 -3.15
N MET A 189 12.65 9.65 -1.83
CA MET A 189 13.78 9.51 -0.89
C MET A 189 14.34 8.08 -0.85
N GLY A 190 13.46 7.07 -0.90
CA GLY A 190 13.92 5.68 -0.95
C GLY A 190 14.69 5.35 -2.22
N LEU A 191 14.24 5.88 -3.37
CA LEU A 191 14.98 5.72 -4.63
C LEU A 191 16.30 6.49 -4.61
N THR A 192 16.35 7.72 -4.12
CA THR A 192 17.61 8.49 -4.05
C THR A 192 18.63 7.82 -3.11
N ASP A 193 18.18 7.21 -2.01
CA ASP A 193 19.02 6.41 -1.11
C ASP A 193 19.63 5.16 -1.77
N SER A 194 19.03 4.65 -2.85
CA SER A 194 19.51 3.46 -3.56
C SER A 194 20.72 3.71 -4.47
N TYR A 195 21.05 4.97 -4.75
CA TYR A 195 22.15 5.34 -5.63
C TYR A 195 23.51 5.16 -4.93
N PRO A 196 24.51 4.56 -5.60
CA PRO A 196 25.89 4.56 -5.11
C PRO A 196 26.43 5.99 -4.95
N ALA A 197 27.25 6.20 -3.92
CA ALA A 197 27.83 7.52 -3.65
C ALA A 197 28.75 8.05 -4.78
N ASP A 198 29.32 7.15 -5.59
CA ASP A 198 30.23 7.43 -6.70
C ASP A 198 29.56 7.26 -8.08
N PHE A 199 28.23 7.32 -8.14
CA PHE A 199 27.50 7.13 -9.40
C PHE A 199 27.82 8.25 -10.42
N PRO A 200 28.21 7.91 -11.66
CA PRO A 200 28.81 8.87 -12.58
C PRO A 200 27.82 9.82 -13.27
N LEU A 201 26.52 9.53 -13.27
CA LEU A 201 25.51 10.29 -14.03
C LEU A 201 24.67 11.24 -13.17
N ILE A 202 24.67 11.07 -11.84
CA ILE A 202 23.94 11.94 -10.92
C ILE A 202 24.74 12.10 -9.61
N SER A 203 24.95 13.34 -9.17
CA SER A 203 25.69 13.61 -7.94
C SER A 203 24.75 13.65 -6.72
N PRO A 204 25.29 13.51 -5.48
CA PRO A 204 24.50 13.73 -4.27
C PRO A 204 23.83 15.12 -4.20
N ALA A 205 24.45 16.14 -4.79
CA ALA A 205 23.87 17.48 -4.86
C ALA A 205 22.64 17.53 -5.77
N ASP A 206 22.67 16.79 -6.89
CA ASP A 206 21.54 16.67 -7.81
C ASP A 206 20.37 15.92 -7.17
N LEU A 207 20.65 14.80 -6.48
CA LEU A 207 19.65 14.02 -5.74
C LEU A 207 18.98 14.89 -4.65
N CYS A 208 19.77 15.64 -3.89
CA CYS A 208 19.26 16.59 -2.90
C CYS A 208 18.35 17.66 -3.54
N ALA A 209 18.72 18.19 -4.71
CA ALA A 209 17.90 19.16 -5.43
C ALA A 209 16.56 18.57 -5.91
N ILE A 210 16.53 17.29 -6.28
CA ILE A 210 15.29 16.57 -6.63
C ILE A 210 14.38 16.45 -5.40
N GLU A 211 14.92 16.05 -4.25
CA GLU A 211 14.15 15.96 -3.00
C GLU A 211 13.58 17.30 -2.55
N GLN A 212 14.36 18.38 -2.62
CA GLN A 212 13.90 19.73 -2.29
C GLN A 212 12.71 20.14 -3.15
N ARG A 213 12.77 19.89 -4.47
CA ARG A 213 11.65 20.14 -5.39
C ARG A 213 10.45 19.25 -5.08
N ALA A 214 10.66 17.99 -4.72
CA ALA A 214 9.59 17.09 -4.32
C ALA A 214 8.85 17.59 -3.07
N ILE A 215 9.55 18.19 -2.11
CA ILE A 215 8.95 18.81 -0.92
C ILE A 215 8.04 19.99 -1.31
N GLU A 216 8.48 20.86 -2.21
CA GLU A 216 7.65 21.96 -2.73
C GLU A 216 6.36 21.44 -3.37
N TRP A 217 6.49 20.42 -4.23
CA TRP A 217 5.36 19.75 -4.86
C TRP A 217 4.40 19.13 -3.84
N ARG A 218 4.92 18.49 -2.80
CA ARG A 218 4.08 17.96 -1.72
C ARG A 218 3.18 19.04 -1.12
N TRP A 219 3.70 20.24 -0.86
CA TRP A 219 2.88 21.35 -0.33
C TRP A 219 1.85 21.84 -1.34
N ARG A 220 2.19 21.88 -2.63
CA ARG A 220 1.25 22.22 -3.71
C ARG A 220 0.11 21.21 -3.85
N LEU A 221 0.38 19.92 -3.67
CA LEU A 221 -0.60 18.83 -3.83
C LEU A 221 -1.44 18.59 -2.56
N LYS A 222 -0.90 18.88 -1.38
CA LYS A 222 -1.55 18.68 -0.08
C LYS A 222 -3.02 19.15 0.01
N PRO A 223 -3.44 20.32 -0.52
CA PRO A 223 -4.83 20.76 -0.45
C PRO A 223 -5.79 20.01 -1.41
N LEU A 224 -5.28 19.29 -2.42
CA LEU A 224 -6.07 18.68 -3.49
C LEU A 224 -6.71 17.34 -3.09
N THR A 225 -7.30 17.28 -1.89
CA THR A 225 -7.89 16.04 -1.31
C THR A 225 -8.98 15.39 -2.18
N HIS A 226 -9.66 16.17 -3.02
CA HIS A 226 -10.68 15.70 -3.96
C HIS A 226 -10.12 14.78 -5.07
N ARG A 227 -8.79 14.73 -5.25
CA ARG A 227 -8.14 13.90 -6.27
C ARG A 227 -7.94 12.45 -5.83
N LEU A 228 -8.20 12.12 -4.56
CA LEU A 228 -8.09 10.76 -4.05
C LEU A 228 -9.08 9.84 -4.78
N SER A 229 -8.52 8.93 -5.57
CA SER A 229 -9.25 8.06 -6.48
C SER A 229 -8.80 6.62 -6.32
N GLN A 230 -9.61 5.67 -6.76
CA GLN A 230 -9.16 4.30 -6.87
C GLN A 230 -7.99 4.24 -7.84
N VAL A 231 -6.95 3.49 -7.51
CA VAL A 231 -5.75 3.29 -8.34
C VAL A 231 -5.32 1.83 -8.31
N HIS A 232 -4.54 1.41 -9.29
CA HIS A 232 -3.72 0.21 -9.21
C HIS A 232 -2.50 0.45 -8.30
N GLY A 233 -1.82 1.59 -8.45
CA GLY A 233 -0.63 1.96 -7.67
C GLY A 233 0.68 1.30 -8.13
N ASP A 234 0.64 0.56 -9.24
CA ASP A 234 1.84 0.02 -9.90
C ASP A 234 1.56 -0.43 -11.35
N PHE A 235 0.86 0.42 -12.09
CA PHE A 235 0.34 0.09 -13.41
C PHE A 235 1.40 0.24 -14.51
N HIS A 236 2.36 -0.68 -14.57
CA HIS A 236 3.38 -0.73 -15.63
C HIS A 236 3.26 -1.96 -16.53
N PRO A 237 3.90 -1.97 -17.73
CA PRO A 237 3.77 -3.05 -18.70
C PRO A 237 4.10 -4.46 -18.21
N PHE A 238 4.91 -4.60 -17.15
CA PHE A 238 5.22 -5.91 -16.57
C PHE A 238 4.09 -6.49 -15.69
N ASN A 239 3.18 -5.64 -15.20
CA ASN A 239 2.04 -6.03 -14.34
C ASN A 239 0.72 -6.19 -15.10
N VAL A 240 0.77 -6.05 -16.43
CA VAL A 240 -0.38 -6.21 -17.32
C VAL A 240 -0.16 -7.46 -18.16
N ILE A 241 -0.98 -8.48 -17.95
CA ILE A 241 -0.89 -9.76 -18.67
C ILE A 241 -1.99 -9.83 -19.73
N PHE A 242 -1.63 -9.63 -21.00
CA PHE A 242 -2.56 -9.79 -22.12
C PHE A 242 -2.77 -11.27 -22.45
N ARG A 243 -4.03 -11.67 -22.60
CA ARG A 243 -4.41 -13.02 -23.03
C ARG A 243 -4.58 -13.07 -24.55
N THR A 244 -5.50 -12.26 -25.06
CA THR A 244 -5.85 -12.16 -26.48
C THR A 244 -6.46 -10.78 -26.70
N ASP A 245 -6.17 -10.16 -27.84
CA ASP A 245 -6.66 -8.82 -28.20
C ASP A 245 -6.37 -7.81 -27.08
N THR A 246 -7.42 -7.12 -26.61
CA THR A 246 -7.36 -6.14 -25.53
C THR A 246 -7.75 -6.71 -24.17
N PHE A 247 -7.93 -8.03 -24.04
CA PHE A 247 -8.27 -8.66 -22.75
C PHE A 247 -7.00 -8.90 -21.94
N PHE A 248 -6.93 -8.27 -20.77
CA PHE A 248 -5.80 -8.39 -19.85
C PHE A 248 -6.23 -8.75 -18.43
N THR A 249 -5.28 -9.30 -17.69
CA THR A 249 -5.34 -9.49 -16.23
C THR A 249 -4.27 -8.60 -15.60
N LEU A 250 -4.60 -7.97 -14.48
CA LEU A 250 -3.66 -7.17 -13.71
C LEU A 250 -3.13 -7.99 -12.54
N ILE A 251 -1.85 -7.78 -12.24
CA ILE A 251 -1.17 -8.40 -11.11
C ILE A 251 -0.46 -7.31 -10.31
N ASP A 252 -0.11 -7.64 -9.06
CA ASP A 252 0.75 -6.81 -8.21
C ASP A 252 0.25 -5.38 -7.95
N ARG A 253 -0.91 -5.29 -7.27
CA ARG A 253 -1.47 -4.03 -6.76
C ARG A 253 -0.83 -3.63 -5.43
N SER A 254 0.50 -3.47 -5.42
CA SER A 254 1.33 -3.38 -4.21
C SER A 254 1.07 -2.15 -3.33
N ARG A 255 0.63 -1.02 -3.91
CA ARG A 255 0.53 0.27 -3.18
C ARG A 255 -0.85 0.58 -2.61
N GLY A 256 -1.73 -0.40 -2.52
CA GLY A 256 -3.06 -0.24 -1.95
C GLY A 256 -4.04 0.52 -2.87
N PRO A 257 -5.31 0.64 -2.45
CA PRO A 257 -6.37 0.88 -3.42
C PRO A 257 -6.65 2.34 -3.78
N TRP A 258 -6.17 3.29 -2.98
CA TRP A 258 -6.53 4.71 -3.09
C TRP A 258 -5.28 5.58 -3.21
N GLY A 259 -5.26 6.45 -4.20
CA GLY A 259 -4.11 7.29 -4.51
C GLY A 259 -4.45 8.41 -5.49
N GLU A 260 -3.41 8.95 -6.10
CA GLU A 260 -3.56 9.95 -7.15
C GLU A 260 -3.43 9.25 -8.52
N PRO A 261 -4.39 9.43 -9.44
CA PRO A 261 -4.39 8.85 -10.80
C PRO A 261 -3.11 8.97 -11.65
N ALA A 262 -2.30 10.00 -11.44
CA ALA A 262 -1.01 10.24 -12.06
C ALA A 262 0.04 9.21 -11.70
N ASP A 263 -0.13 8.49 -10.60
CA ASP A 263 0.68 7.31 -10.28
C ASP A 263 0.57 6.27 -11.40
N ASP A 264 -0.65 5.80 -11.69
CA ASP A 264 -0.88 4.77 -12.71
C ASP A 264 -0.56 5.27 -14.12
N VAL A 265 -0.94 6.51 -14.43
CA VAL A 265 -0.70 7.08 -15.76
C VAL A 265 0.80 7.25 -16.00
N SER A 266 1.56 7.86 -15.08
CA SER A 266 3.00 8.04 -15.29
C SER A 266 3.73 6.70 -15.32
N CYS A 267 3.31 5.74 -14.47
CA CYS A 267 3.88 4.39 -14.40
C CYS A 267 3.79 3.67 -15.75
N MET A 268 2.67 3.80 -16.47
CA MET A 268 2.52 3.25 -17.81
C MET A 268 3.26 4.09 -18.86
N THR A 269 2.99 5.39 -18.92
CA THR A 269 3.41 6.23 -20.06
C THR A 269 4.92 6.49 -20.10
N ILE A 270 5.60 6.48 -18.95
CA ILE A 270 7.07 6.62 -18.91
C ILE A 270 7.76 5.45 -19.61
N ASN A 271 7.14 4.26 -19.63
CA ASN A 271 7.71 3.11 -20.31
C ASN A 271 7.75 3.34 -21.83
N TYR A 272 6.73 3.96 -22.43
CA TYR A 272 6.80 4.33 -23.85
C TYR A 272 7.97 5.26 -24.14
N LEU A 273 8.24 6.22 -23.24
CA LEU A 273 9.40 7.10 -23.35
C LEU A 273 10.72 6.30 -23.24
N PHE A 274 10.87 5.45 -22.22
CA PHE A 274 12.10 4.68 -22.02
C PHE A 274 12.41 3.70 -23.14
N PHE A 275 11.41 2.94 -23.62
CA PHE A 275 11.61 2.06 -24.76
C PHE A 275 11.91 2.87 -26.05
N SER A 276 11.30 4.04 -26.21
CA SER A 276 11.62 4.94 -27.33
C SER A 276 13.04 5.48 -27.25
N LEU A 277 13.51 5.89 -26.07
CA LEU A 277 14.87 6.38 -25.88
C LEU A 277 15.92 5.32 -26.24
N GLN A 278 15.67 4.05 -25.87
CA GLN A 278 16.57 2.93 -26.22
C GLN A 278 16.69 2.74 -27.75
N ARG A 279 15.62 2.97 -28.50
CA ARG A 279 15.63 2.76 -29.96
C ARG A 279 16.01 4.01 -30.76
N TYR A 280 15.40 5.13 -30.42
CA TYR A 280 15.39 6.35 -31.23
C TYR A 280 16.15 7.52 -30.58
N GLY A 281 16.59 7.40 -29.33
CA GLY A 281 17.23 8.48 -28.57
C GLY A 281 16.30 9.66 -28.21
N ARG A 282 15.02 9.57 -28.60
CA ARG A 282 13.94 10.52 -28.29
C ARG A 282 12.59 9.80 -28.36
N LEU A 283 11.50 10.46 -27.96
CA LEU A 283 10.16 9.97 -28.23
C LEU A 283 9.86 10.11 -29.72
N ASP A 284 9.73 8.99 -30.44
CA ASP A 284 9.52 8.97 -31.89
C ASP A 284 8.85 7.67 -32.36
N GLY A 285 8.38 7.66 -33.60
CA GLY A 285 7.85 6.49 -34.28
C GLY A 285 6.74 5.78 -33.50
N PRO A 286 6.70 4.43 -33.50
CA PRO A 286 5.65 3.66 -32.85
C PRO A 286 5.40 4.00 -31.37
N PHE A 287 6.45 4.35 -30.62
CA PHE A 287 6.28 4.69 -29.21
C PHE A 287 5.65 6.07 -29.00
N GLN A 288 5.90 7.01 -29.91
CA GLN A 288 5.16 8.27 -29.93
C GLN A 288 3.68 8.02 -30.20
N ASP A 289 3.35 7.13 -31.14
CA ASP A 289 1.97 6.77 -31.44
C ASP A 289 1.26 6.12 -30.24
N LEU A 290 1.90 5.18 -29.55
CA LEU A 290 1.36 4.57 -28.33
C LEU A 290 1.19 5.60 -27.21
N TYR A 291 2.18 6.46 -27.00
CA TYR A 291 2.15 7.52 -26.00
C TYR A 291 0.98 8.48 -26.24
N LEU A 292 0.81 8.95 -27.47
CA LEU A 292 -0.30 9.83 -27.84
C LEU A 292 -1.65 9.12 -27.74
N ALA A 293 -1.77 7.90 -28.28
CA ALA A 293 -3.02 7.14 -28.22
C ALA A 293 -3.51 6.89 -26.80
N PHE A 294 -2.58 6.60 -25.87
CA PHE A 294 -2.90 6.45 -24.46
C PHE A 294 -3.36 7.77 -23.85
N TRP A 295 -2.58 8.84 -23.99
CA TRP A 295 -2.87 10.15 -23.40
C TRP A 295 -4.16 10.76 -23.92
N GLU A 296 -4.36 10.77 -25.23
CA GLU A 296 -5.58 11.29 -25.87
C GLU A 296 -6.82 10.52 -25.39
N THR A 297 -6.71 9.19 -25.28
CA THR A 297 -7.83 8.37 -24.79
C THR A 297 -8.14 8.67 -23.33
N TYR A 298 -7.13 8.70 -22.47
CA TYR A 298 -7.29 8.93 -21.04
C TYR A 298 -7.86 10.33 -20.76
N LEU A 299 -7.28 11.39 -21.34
CA LEU A 299 -7.73 12.77 -21.10
C LEU A 299 -9.11 13.05 -21.68
N ARG A 300 -9.43 12.49 -22.85
CA ARG A 300 -10.76 12.62 -23.45
C ARG A 300 -11.85 11.98 -22.59
N GLN A 301 -11.57 10.82 -21.97
CA GLN A 301 -12.56 10.12 -21.15
C GLN A 301 -12.70 10.70 -19.74
N THR A 302 -11.60 11.17 -19.16
CA THR A 302 -11.62 11.73 -17.79
C THR A 302 -12.01 13.20 -17.74
N GLU A 303 -11.81 13.93 -18.84
CA GLU A 303 -11.94 15.39 -18.93
C GLU A 303 -11.14 16.15 -17.86
N ASP A 304 -10.11 15.52 -17.25
CA ASP A 304 -9.32 16.11 -16.17
C ASP A 304 -8.32 17.13 -16.71
N ARG A 305 -8.79 18.37 -16.87
CA ARG A 305 -7.97 19.51 -17.31
C ARG A 305 -6.87 19.89 -16.32
N GLY A 306 -6.98 19.47 -15.06
CA GLY A 306 -5.99 19.73 -14.03
C GLY A 306 -4.82 18.75 -14.04
N PHE A 307 -4.96 17.61 -14.72
CA PHE A 307 -4.00 16.51 -14.73
C PHE A 307 -2.58 16.93 -15.14
N PRO A 308 -2.38 17.71 -16.23
CA PRO A 308 -1.04 18.15 -16.63
C PRO A 308 -0.38 19.08 -15.61
N ALA A 309 -1.13 19.65 -14.67
CA ALA A 309 -0.60 20.54 -13.64
C ALA A 309 -0.16 19.81 -12.35
N VAL A 310 -0.36 18.49 -12.27
CA VAL A 310 -0.07 17.71 -11.05
C VAL A 310 0.87 16.51 -11.26
N ILE A 311 0.92 15.89 -12.44
CA ILE A 311 1.64 14.61 -12.66
C ILE A 311 3.18 14.65 -12.46
N GLN A 312 3.79 15.82 -12.48
CA GLN A 312 5.25 15.98 -12.56
C GLN A 312 6.04 15.19 -11.50
N PRO A 313 5.66 15.19 -10.20
CA PRO A 313 6.38 14.43 -9.17
C PRO A 313 6.37 12.93 -9.42
N TRP A 314 5.30 12.41 -10.02
CA TRP A 314 5.21 10.99 -10.36
C TRP A 314 6.10 10.63 -11.55
N TYR A 315 6.24 11.50 -12.55
CA TYR A 315 7.25 11.27 -13.59
C TYR A 315 8.67 11.35 -13.05
N ALA A 316 8.96 12.30 -12.15
CA ALA A 316 10.27 12.39 -11.51
C ALA A 316 10.56 11.12 -10.69
N TRP A 317 9.59 10.66 -9.89
CA TRP A 317 9.70 9.43 -9.12
C TRP A 317 9.94 8.20 -10.00
N ARG A 318 9.20 8.03 -11.09
CA ARG A 318 9.38 6.88 -12.00
C ARG A 318 10.66 6.96 -12.85
N ALA A 319 11.31 8.12 -12.89
CA ALA A 319 12.54 8.34 -13.66
C ALA A 319 13.84 8.19 -12.84
N LEU A 320 13.73 8.30 -11.51
CA LEU A 320 14.78 7.94 -10.57
C LEU A 320 14.99 6.42 -10.56
#